data_AF-A0A8T5B8Q9-F1
#
_entry.id   AF-A0A8T5B8Q9-F1
#
_cell.length_a   1.000
_cell.length_b   1.000
_cell.length_c   1.000
_cell.angle_alpha   90.00
_cell.angle_beta   90.00
_cell.angle_gamma   90.00
#
_symmetry.space_group_name_H-M   'P 1'
#
loop_
_entity.id
_entity.type
_entity.pdbx_description
1 polymer ?
#
loop_
_entity_poly.entity_id
_entity_poly.type
_entity_poly.pdbx_seq_one_letter_code
_entity_poly.pdbx_strand_id
1 'polypeptide(L)'
;MGLEEEVAEKAKANGWHVELRKRHGSRIQDLIISRGGLVLVVQVKDYSSPAGPSAVTQTKRDFDEYIRHLLEERLGVIVVPILISKSISEKARKRALSYGVRCYSPSEFESALR
;
A
#
# COMPACT_ATOMS: atom_id res chain seq x y z
N MET A 1 -24.93 6.56 10.79
CA MET A 1 -24.08 6.60 9.59
C MET A 1 -22.65 6.66 10.08
N GLY A 2 -21.80 5.73 9.69
CA GLY A 2 -20.39 5.74 10.11
C GLY A 2 -19.60 6.77 9.31
N LEU A 3 -18.43 7.13 9.82
CA LEU A 3 -17.54 8.10 9.18
C LEU A 3 -17.12 7.65 7.77
N GLU A 4 -16.96 6.35 7.53
CA GLU A 4 -16.65 5.79 6.20
C GLU A 4 -17.75 6.12 5.18
N GLU A 5 -19.02 5.89 5.53
CA GLU A 5 -20.13 6.19 4.64
C GLU A 5 -20.29 7.69 4.41
N GLU A 6 -20.07 8.52 5.44
CA GLU A 6 -20.12 9.98 5.30
C GLU A 6 -19.06 10.50 4.30
N VAL A 7 -17.82 10.00 4.41
CA VAL A 7 -16.74 10.37 3.48
C VAL A 7 -17.07 9.89 2.06
N ALA A 8 -17.61 8.68 1.91
CA ALA A 8 -18.02 8.14 0.62
C ALA A 8 -19.11 8.99 -0.06
N GLU A 9 -20.17 9.35 0.68
CA GLU A 9 -21.26 10.19 0.19
C GLU A 9 -20.76 11.57 -0.26
N LYS A 10 -19.92 12.23 0.54
CA LYS A 10 -19.31 13.52 0.18
C LYS A 10 -18.46 13.43 -1.08
N ALA A 11 -17.66 12.38 -1.23
CA ALA A 11 -16.85 12.17 -2.42
C ALA A 11 -17.73 11.96 -3.66
N LYS A 12 -18.75 11.10 -3.59
CA LYS A 12 -19.72 10.87 -4.68
C LYS A 12 -20.44 12.14 -5.09
N ALA A 13 -20.92 12.93 -4.12
CA ALA A 13 -21.60 14.20 -4.37
C ALA A 13 -20.72 15.21 -5.13
N ASN A 14 -19.40 15.08 -5.04
CA ASN A 14 -18.43 15.92 -5.74
C ASN A 14 -17.89 15.26 -7.04
N GLY A 15 -18.58 14.24 -7.56
CA GLY A 15 -18.28 13.60 -8.83
C GLY A 15 -17.09 12.64 -8.81
N TRP A 16 -16.76 12.07 -7.66
CA TRP A 16 -15.73 11.02 -7.54
C TRP A 16 -16.35 9.63 -7.61
N HIS A 17 -15.63 8.69 -8.23
CA HIS A 17 -15.92 7.26 -8.13
C HIS A 17 -15.40 6.74 -6.79
N VAL A 18 -16.20 5.93 -6.08
CA VAL A 18 -15.88 5.43 -4.74
C VAL A 18 -16.09 3.93 -4.66
N GLU A 19 -15.06 3.22 -4.20
CA GLU A 19 -15.11 1.80 -3.85
C GLU A 19 -14.96 1.67 -2.33
N LEU A 20 -16.02 1.24 -1.65
CA LEU A 20 -16.09 1.12 -0.20
C LEU A 20 -15.74 -0.32 0.23
N ARG A 21 -14.86 -0.47 1.23
CA ARG A 21 -14.49 -1.73 1.89
C ARG A 21 -14.18 -2.87 0.93
N LYS A 22 -13.48 -2.55 -0.17
CA LYS A 22 -13.16 -3.51 -1.21
C LYS A 22 -11.78 -4.11 -0.99
N ARG A 23 -11.63 -5.39 -1.35
CA ARG A 23 -10.35 -6.08 -1.34
C ARG A 23 -9.54 -5.75 -2.59
N HIS A 24 -8.30 -5.34 -2.39
CA HIS A 24 -7.28 -5.22 -3.45
C HIS A 24 -6.02 -5.97 -3.00
N GLY A 25 -5.61 -6.94 -3.80
CA GLY A 25 -4.58 -7.90 -3.40
C GLY A 25 -4.97 -8.64 -2.12
N SER A 26 -4.11 -8.58 -1.11
CA SER A 26 -4.28 -9.29 0.15
C SER A 26 -5.09 -8.55 1.22
N ARG A 27 -5.40 -7.26 1.01
CA ARG A 27 -6.00 -6.38 2.03
C ARG A 27 -7.36 -5.84 1.63
N ILE A 28 -8.18 -5.51 2.63
CA ILE A 28 -9.41 -4.73 2.46
C ILE A 28 -9.05 -3.28 2.77
N GLN A 29 -9.31 -2.38 1.84
CA GLN A 29 -9.15 -0.93 2.04
C GLN A 29 -10.51 -0.30 2.37
N ASP A 30 -10.52 0.68 3.27
CA ASP A 30 -11.76 1.36 3.69
C ASP A 30 -12.41 2.07 2.51
N LEU A 31 -11.67 2.95 1.81
CA LEU A 31 -12.13 3.57 0.57
C LEU A 31 -11.01 3.70 -0.48
N ILE A 32 -11.36 3.43 -1.73
CA ILE A 32 -10.63 3.91 -2.91
C ILE A 32 -11.49 4.97 -3.61
N ILE A 33 -10.94 6.16 -3.78
CA ILE A 33 -11.65 7.29 -4.40
C ILE A 33 -10.89 7.71 -5.64
N SER A 34 -11.54 7.85 -6.78
CA SER A 34 -10.86 8.17 -8.05
C SER A 34 -11.62 9.15 -8.92
N ARG A 35 -10.87 9.97 -9.66
CA ARG A 35 -11.40 10.91 -10.65
C ARG A 35 -10.34 11.19 -11.72
N GLY A 36 -10.65 10.87 -12.97
CA GLY A 36 -9.68 10.92 -14.07
C GLY A 36 -8.48 10.02 -13.78
N GLY A 37 -7.26 10.57 -13.86
CA GLY A 37 -6.03 9.84 -13.56
C GLY A 37 -5.61 9.84 -12.08
N LEU A 38 -6.37 10.47 -11.19
CA LEU A 38 -6.04 10.56 -9.76
C LEU A 38 -6.80 9.49 -8.96
N VAL A 39 -6.06 8.76 -8.13
CA VAL A 39 -6.61 7.79 -7.18
C VAL A 39 -6.12 8.09 -5.77
N LEU A 40 -7.04 8.08 -4.81
CA LEU A 40 -6.81 8.28 -3.39
C LEU A 40 -7.11 6.97 -2.67
N VAL A 41 -6.11 6.45 -1.95
CA VAL A 41 -6.26 5.32 -1.04
C VAL A 41 -6.52 5.90 0.35
N VAL A 42 -7.74 5.76 0.83
CA VAL A 42 -8.21 6.47 2.03
C VAL A 42 -8.45 5.47 3.15
N GLN A 43 -7.74 5.69 4.26
CA GLN A 43 -8.02 5.02 5.53
C GLN A 43 -8.85 5.96 6.39
N VAL A 44 -9.93 5.45 6.98
CA VAL A 44 -10.78 6.18 7.91
C VAL A 44 -10.58 5.59 9.30
N LYS A 45 -10.42 6.47 10.30
CA LYS A 45 -10.30 6.09 11.72
C LYS A 45 -11.33 6.87 12.51
N ASP A 46 -12.39 6.18 12.89
CA ASP A 46 -13.47 6.72 13.72
C ASP A 46 -13.21 6.36 15.19
N TYR A 47 -12.19 7.00 15.78
CA TYR A 47 -11.78 6.78 17.17
C TYR A 47 -12.11 8.00 18.03
N SER A 48 -12.35 7.77 19.33
CA SER A 48 -12.53 8.83 20.34
C SER A 48 -11.23 9.57 20.70
N SER A 49 -10.08 9.12 20.18
CA SER A 49 -8.76 9.71 20.41
C SER A 49 -8.04 10.02 19.08
N PRO A 50 -7.08 10.97 19.06
CA PRO A 50 -6.35 11.33 17.85
C PRO A 50 -5.63 10.13 17.21
N ALA A 51 -5.55 10.13 15.88
CA ALA A 51 -4.82 9.10 15.14
C ALA A 51 -3.32 9.13 15.47
N GLY A 52 -2.78 7.98 15.87
CA GLY A 52 -1.35 7.82 16.17
C GLY A 52 -0.51 7.46 14.93
N PRO A 53 0.83 7.35 15.09
CA PRO A 53 1.74 6.97 14.00
C PRO A 53 1.44 5.61 13.35
N SER A 54 0.79 4.70 14.07
CA SER A 54 0.35 3.41 13.54
C SER A 54 -0.72 3.56 12.46
N ALA A 55 -1.61 4.54 12.58
CA ALA A 55 -2.61 4.84 11.56
C ALA A 55 -1.93 5.28 10.26
N VAL A 56 -0.93 6.17 10.34
CA VAL A 56 -0.12 6.59 9.18
C VAL A 56 0.60 5.40 8.54
N THR A 57 1.20 4.53 9.36
CA THR A 57 1.89 3.34 8.87
C THR A 57 0.92 2.39 8.16
N GLN A 58 -0.29 2.23 8.67
CA GLN A 58 -1.32 1.42 8.06
C GLN A 58 -1.76 2.01 6.72
N THR A 59 -2.06 3.31 6.65
CA THR A 59 -2.41 3.99 5.40
C THR A 59 -1.33 3.81 4.33
N LYS A 60 -0.04 3.92 4.69
CA LYS A 60 1.06 3.70 3.74
C LYS A 60 1.09 2.27 3.21
N ARG A 61 0.85 1.28 4.07
CA ARG A 61 0.80 -0.14 3.67
C ARG A 61 -0.37 -0.42 2.73
N ASP A 62 -1.52 0.19 2.99
CA ASP A 62 -2.71 0.00 2.16
C ASP A 62 -2.55 0.69 0.80
N PHE A 63 -1.87 1.83 0.75
CA PHE A 63 -1.39 2.45 -0.49
C PHE A 63 -0.46 1.52 -1.27
N ASP A 64 0.58 0.97 -0.63
CA ASP A 64 1.54 0.07 -1.29
C ASP A 64 0.87 -1.19 -1.83
N GLU A 65 -0.12 -1.74 -1.11
CA GLU A 65 -0.93 -2.85 -1.58
C GLU A 65 -1.75 -2.48 -2.81
N TYR A 66 -2.38 -1.31 -2.80
CA TYR A 66 -3.19 -0.85 -3.93
C TYR A 66 -2.33 -0.60 -5.17
N ILE A 67 -1.14 -0.01 -5.03
CA ILE A 67 -0.18 0.13 -6.12
C ILE A 67 0.21 -1.24 -6.68
N ARG A 68 0.51 -2.22 -5.82
CA ARG A 68 0.83 -3.58 -6.27
C ARG A 68 -0.33 -4.19 -7.06
N HIS A 69 -1.55 -4.09 -6.55
CA HIS A 69 -2.75 -4.55 -7.26
C HIS A 69 -2.90 -3.87 -8.63
N LEU A 70 -2.67 -2.56 -8.74
CA LEU A 70 -2.72 -1.88 -10.04
C LEU A 70 -1.65 -2.41 -11.02
N LEU A 71 -0.41 -2.58 -10.55
CA LEU A 71 0.68 -3.09 -11.38
C LEU A 71 0.42 -4.53 -11.82
N GLU A 72 0.00 -5.39 -10.91
CA GLU A 72 -0.22 -6.82 -11.18
C GLU A 72 -1.49 -7.06 -11.99
N GLU A 73 -2.64 -6.54 -11.56
CA GLU A 73 -3.92 -6.87 -12.20
C GLU A 73 -4.22 -6.02 -13.43
N ARG A 74 -3.74 -4.76 -13.49
CA ARG A 74 -4.00 -3.91 -14.66
C ARG A 74 -2.86 -3.92 -15.67
N LEU A 75 -1.61 -3.95 -15.23
CA LEU A 75 -0.46 -3.95 -16.13
C LEU A 75 0.14 -5.34 -16.34
N GLY A 76 -0.20 -6.33 -15.53
CA GLY A 76 0.39 -7.67 -15.64
C GLY A 76 1.86 -7.72 -15.23
N VAL A 77 2.32 -6.76 -14.41
CA VAL A 77 3.73 -6.61 -14.02
C VAL A 77 3.91 -6.75 -12.52
N ILE A 78 4.89 -7.55 -12.11
CA ILE A 78 5.34 -7.63 -10.73
C ILE A 78 6.58 -6.75 -10.56
N VAL A 79 6.50 -5.76 -9.67
CA VAL A 79 7.64 -4.89 -9.31
C VAL A 79 8.13 -5.26 -7.92
N VAL A 80 9.42 -5.60 -7.83
CA VAL A 80 10.05 -6.04 -6.58
C VAL A 80 11.17 -5.08 -6.20
N PRO A 81 11.12 -4.43 -5.03
CA PRO A 81 12.23 -3.61 -4.56
C PRO A 81 13.38 -4.50 -4.08
N ILE A 82 14.61 -4.15 -4.51
CA ILE A 82 15.82 -4.92 -4.21
C ILE A 82 16.89 -4.01 -3.62
N LEU A 83 17.51 -4.45 -2.52
CA LEU A 83 18.70 -3.85 -1.93
C LEU A 83 19.89 -4.80 -2.10
N ILE A 84 20.96 -4.32 -2.73
CA ILE A 84 22.21 -5.08 -2.89
C ILE A 84 23.30 -4.43 -2.05
N SER A 85 23.99 -5.23 -1.23
CA SER A 85 25.14 -4.77 -0.45
C SER A 85 26.05 -5.95 -0.10
N LYS A 86 27.37 -5.71 0.01
CA LYS A 86 28.33 -6.72 0.49
C LYS A 86 27.96 -7.26 1.88
N SER A 87 27.37 -6.41 2.73
CA SER A 87 26.86 -6.79 4.05
C SER A 87 25.63 -5.97 4.42
N ILE A 88 24.72 -6.57 5.19
CA ILE A 88 23.47 -5.95 5.64
C ILE A 88 23.29 -6.28 7.11
N SER A 89 23.14 -5.25 7.94
CA SER A 89 22.94 -5.42 9.39
C SER A 89 21.61 -6.09 9.71
N GLU A 90 21.52 -6.74 10.86
CA GLU A 90 20.29 -7.42 11.29
C GLU A 90 19.10 -6.44 11.39
N LYS A 91 19.35 -5.22 11.89
CA LYS A 91 18.34 -4.15 11.95
C LYS A 91 17.85 -3.76 10.56
N ALA A 92 18.76 -3.67 9.58
CA ALA A 92 18.39 -3.39 8.19
C ALA A 92 17.62 -4.56 7.57
N ARG A 93 17.97 -5.82 7.84
CA ARG A 93 17.22 -7.00 7.36
C ARG A 93 15.81 -7.04 7.92
N LYS A 94 15.62 -6.81 9.22
CA LYS A 94 14.29 -6.71 9.85
C LYS A 94 13.45 -5.61 9.20
N ARG A 95 14.06 -4.45 8.92
CA ARG A 95 13.40 -3.35 8.24
C ARG A 95 13.03 -3.72 6.80
N ALA A 96 13.96 -4.27 6.02
CA ALA A 96 13.74 -4.70 4.65
C ALA A 96 12.56 -5.67 4.54
N LEU A 97 12.51 -6.69 5.42
CA LEU A 97 11.39 -7.63 5.50
C LEU A 97 10.05 -6.91 5.73
N SER A 98 10.00 -5.94 6.65
CA SER A 98 8.76 -5.19 6.94
C SER A 98 8.26 -4.32 5.78
N TYR A 99 9.13 -4.01 4.81
CA TYR A 99 8.80 -3.26 3.59
C TYR A 99 8.74 -4.14 2.34
N GLY A 100 8.93 -5.47 2.46
CA GLY A 100 8.95 -6.37 1.31
C GLY A 100 10.17 -6.19 0.38
N VAL A 101 11.27 -5.63 0.89
CA VAL A 101 12.52 -5.45 0.12
C VAL A 101 13.33 -6.73 0.13
N ARG A 102 13.68 -7.24 -1.04
CA ARG A 102 14.61 -8.38 -1.16
C ARG A 102 16.04 -7.90 -1.00
N CYS A 103 16.82 -8.66 -0.25
CA CYS A 103 18.20 -8.32 0.07
C CYS A 103 19.14 -9.36 -0.50
N TYR A 104 20.17 -8.91 -1.22
CA TYR A 104 21.20 -9.78 -1.78
C TYR A 104 22.59 -9.19 -1.55
N SER A 105 23.59 -10.06 -1.43
CA SER A 105 24.96 -9.74 -1.82
C SER A 105 25.11 -9.73 -3.34
N PRO A 106 26.17 -9.11 -3.90
CA PRO A 106 26.38 -9.12 -5.34
C PRO A 106 26.39 -10.53 -5.96
N SER A 107 27.01 -11.52 -5.31
CA SER A 107 27.09 -12.90 -5.79
C SER A 107 25.75 -13.65 -5.70
N GLU A 108 24.99 -13.43 -4.62
CA GLU A 108 23.63 -13.98 -4.50
C GLU A 108 22.71 -13.39 -5.56
N PHE A 109 22.84 -12.10 -5.86
CA PHE A 109 22.04 -11.45 -6.90
C PHE A 109 22.37 -11.96 -8.30
N GLU A 110 23.67 -12.13 -8.61
CA GLU A 110 24.08 -12.73 -9.89
C GLU A 110 23.47 -14.13 -10.07
N SER A 111 23.45 -14.92 -9.00
CA SER A 111 22.83 -16.26 -9.02
C SER A 111 21.32 -16.20 -9.22
N ALA A 112 20.65 -15.17 -8.68
CA ALA A 112 19.21 -14.98 -8.81
C ALA A 112 18.76 -14.47 -10.19
N LEU A 113 19.68 -13.97 -11.02
CA LEU A 113 19.41 -13.51 -12.39
C LEU A 113 19.57 -14.60 -13.46
N ARG A 114 20.10 -15.77 -13.09
CA ARG A 114 20.29 -16.91 -13.98
C ARG A 114 19.13 -17.89 -13.84
#